data_AF-A0A2M8YAZ7-F1
#
_entry.id   AF-A0A2M8YAZ7-F1
#
_cell.length_a   1.000
_cell.length_b   1.000
_cell.length_c   1.000
_cell.angle_alpha   90.00
_cell.angle_beta   90.00
_cell.angle_gamma   90.00
#
_symmetry.space_group_name_H-M   'P 1'
#
loop_
_entity.id
_entity.type
_entity.pdbx_description
1 polymer ?
#
loop_
_entity_poly.entity_id
_entity_poly.type
_entity_poly.pdbx_seq_one_letter_code
_entity_poly.pdbx_strand_id
1 'polypeptide(L)'
;MDFAELAFRRIDDRQLKADAYVDWANELLEGGRDVPSIWELAAYRWDAYIDPDQVERLFLSCVGDLGLELQSEWYVALCAYSSSLCERMLRGITQPWDCLIEMLTLADDHNEPYIHWIWIDLSRDLEPIERRRSDYICFNGTLDLKKSDDCIRMVAQQFIALCTLPLSEKFPWVWLCQECGAVGEESTFTEAKACLCTKCGTTFAMKNMRFFEHRDELVRRCAAK
;
A
#
# COMPACT_ATOMS: atom_id res chain seq x y z
N MET A 1 8.40 5.45 -14.77
CA MET A 1 8.08 4.39 -13.77
C MET A 1 8.80 4.76 -12.48
N ASP A 2 8.17 4.68 -11.30
CA ASP A 2 8.89 5.03 -10.06
C ASP A 2 9.72 3.86 -9.50
N PHE A 3 10.68 4.16 -8.61
CA PHE A 3 11.58 3.14 -8.05
C PHE A 3 10.84 2.06 -7.25
N ALA A 4 9.79 2.43 -6.51
CA ALA A 4 9.06 1.47 -5.69
C ALA A 4 8.32 0.44 -6.56
N GLU A 5 7.76 0.90 -7.69
CA GLU A 5 7.17 0.04 -8.71
C GLU A 5 8.19 -0.95 -9.30
N LEU A 6 9.38 -0.48 -9.68
CA LEU A 6 10.45 -1.35 -10.20
C LEU A 6 10.93 -2.37 -9.17
N ALA A 7 11.16 -1.92 -7.94
CA ALA A 7 11.62 -2.78 -6.85
C ALA A 7 10.60 -3.88 -6.54
N PHE A 8 9.30 -3.56 -6.55
CA PHE A 8 8.23 -4.54 -6.39
C PHE A 8 8.16 -5.52 -7.56
N ARG A 9 8.07 -5.02 -8.80
CA ARG A 9 7.95 -5.85 -10.01
C ARG A 9 9.14 -6.80 -10.20
N ARG A 10 10.33 -6.39 -9.75
CA ARG A 10 11.54 -7.24 -9.76
C ARG A 10 11.38 -8.51 -8.92
N ILE A 11 10.67 -8.46 -7.79
CA ILE A 11 10.51 -9.58 -6.85
C ILE A 11 9.26 -10.41 -7.16
N ASP A 12 8.23 -9.78 -7.73
CA ASP A 12 6.92 -10.38 -8.02
C ASP A 12 6.94 -11.44 -9.16
N ASP A 13 8.09 -11.68 -9.80
CA ASP A 13 8.31 -12.72 -10.82
C ASP A 13 7.52 -12.51 -12.16
N ARG A 14 6.80 -11.38 -12.28
CA ARG A 14 6.29 -10.89 -13.58
C ARG A 14 7.44 -10.31 -14.39
N GLN A 15 8.23 -11.17 -15.05
CA GLN A 15 9.38 -10.86 -15.93
C GLN A 15 9.52 -9.37 -16.26
N LEU A 16 10.18 -8.62 -15.37
CA LEU A 16 10.42 -7.20 -15.60
C LEU A 16 11.39 -7.11 -16.77
N LYS A 17 10.95 -6.49 -17.87
CA LYS A 17 11.78 -6.36 -19.06
C LYS A 17 12.99 -5.47 -18.75
N ALA A 18 14.15 -5.83 -19.29
CA ALA A 18 15.37 -5.04 -19.17
C ALA A 18 15.14 -3.55 -19.54
N ASP A 19 14.30 -3.31 -20.55
CA ASP A 19 13.88 -1.98 -21.00
C ASP A 19 13.30 -1.11 -19.87
N ALA A 20 12.60 -1.69 -18.89
CA ALA A 20 11.98 -0.92 -17.80
C ALA A 20 13.04 -0.27 -16.88
N TYR A 21 14.15 -0.97 -16.64
CA TYR A 21 15.28 -0.41 -15.88
C TYR A 21 16.01 0.68 -16.66
N VAL A 22 16.11 0.51 -17.99
CA VAL A 22 16.73 1.50 -18.89
C VAL A 22 15.87 2.76 -18.97
N ASP A 23 14.56 2.62 -19.13
CA ASP A 23 13.61 3.75 -19.15
C ASP A 23 13.66 4.53 -17.84
N TRP A 24 13.71 3.83 -16.71
CA TRP A 24 13.88 4.46 -15.40
C TRP A 24 15.18 5.25 -15.27
N ALA A 25 16.31 4.69 -15.72
CA ALA A 25 17.58 5.40 -15.72
C ALA A 25 17.54 6.66 -16.60
N ASN A 26 16.86 6.59 -17.75
CA ASN A 26 16.65 7.75 -18.62
C ASN A 26 15.80 8.84 -17.91
N GLU A 27 14.70 8.46 -17.26
CA GLU A 27 13.88 9.39 -16.47
C GLU A 27 14.69 10.06 -15.34
N LEU A 28 15.60 9.32 -14.70
CA LEU A 28 16.50 9.87 -13.68
C LEU A 28 17.50 10.90 -14.24
N LEU A 29 18.09 10.64 -15.41
CA LEU A 29 18.97 11.60 -16.09
C LEU A 29 18.21 12.87 -16.49
N GLU A 30 17.02 12.73 -17.07
CA GLU A 30 16.15 13.86 -17.41
C GLU A 30 15.77 14.68 -16.16
N GLY A 31 15.62 14.00 -15.02
CA GLY A 31 15.41 14.61 -13.69
C GLY A 31 16.66 15.21 -13.04
N GLY A 32 17.81 15.21 -13.71
CA GLY A 32 19.05 15.84 -13.23
C GLY A 32 19.85 15.00 -12.22
N ARG A 33 19.61 13.68 -12.14
CA ARG A 33 20.44 12.77 -11.33
C ARG A 33 21.66 12.31 -12.12
N ASP A 34 22.74 13.06 -11.98
CA ASP A 34 24.00 12.84 -12.69
C ASP A 34 24.95 11.94 -11.89
N VAL A 35 24.86 10.63 -12.12
CA VAL A 35 25.72 9.61 -11.48
C VAL A 35 26.20 8.60 -12.54
N PRO A 36 27.47 8.15 -12.53
CA PRO A 36 28.02 7.33 -13.61
C PRO A 36 27.22 6.06 -13.92
N SER A 37 26.75 5.35 -12.89
CA SER A 37 25.96 4.13 -13.07
C SER A 37 24.65 4.37 -13.86
N ILE A 38 24.02 5.54 -13.65
CA ILE A 38 22.76 5.91 -14.30
C ILE A 38 23.02 6.21 -15.78
N TRP A 39 24.13 6.89 -16.10
CA TRP A 39 24.55 7.09 -17.48
C TRP A 39 24.81 5.78 -18.20
N GLU A 40 25.53 4.87 -17.57
CA GLU A 40 25.82 3.55 -18.13
C GLU A 40 24.55 2.76 -18.40
N LEU A 41 23.61 2.74 -17.45
CA LEU A 41 22.33 2.04 -17.63
C LEU A 41 21.45 2.72 -18.69
N ALA A 42 21.38 4.04 -18.72
CA ALA A 42 20.56 4.78 -19.69
C ALA A 42 21.08 4.64 -21.13
N ALA A 43 22.39 4.46 -21.32
CA ALA A 43 23.03 4.30 -22.62
C ALA A 43 22.51 3.08 -23.40
N TYR A 44 22.07 2.03 -22.71
CA TYR A 44 21.48 0.82 -23.32
C TYR A 44 20.24 1.10 -24.16
N ARG A 45 19.61 2.27 -24.02
CA ARG A 45 18.49 2.70 -24.88
C ARG A 45 18.85 2.73 -26.37
N TRP A 46 20.15 2.88 -26.69
CA TRP A 46 20.65 2.95 -28.06
C TRP A 46 21.14 1.59 -28.59
N ASP A 47 21.15 0.56 -27.75
CA ASP A 47 21.66 -0.75 -28.12
C ASP A 47 20.58 -1.57 -28.84
N ALA A 48 21.00 -2.29 -29.89
CA ALA A 48 20.11 -3.19 -30.63
C ALA A 48 19.78 -4.48 -29.86
N TYR A 49 20.57 -4.81 -28.84
CA TYR A 49 20.37 -5.96 -27.96
C TYR A 49 20.77 -5.58 -26.53
N ILE A 50 19.86 -5.80 -25.60
CA ILE A 50 20.04 -5.52 -24.18
C ILE A 50 20.19 -6.84 -23.46
N ASP A 51 21.38 -7.08 -22.89
CA ASP A 51 21.64 -8.24 -22.03
C ASP A 51 20.97 -8.04 -20.66
N PRO A 52 19.95 -8.84 -20.30
CA PRO A 52 19.23 -8.68 -19.03
C PRO A 52 20.13 -8.82 -17.80
N ASP A 53 21.15 -9.69 -17.86
CA ASP A 53 22.05 -9.92 -16.72
C ASP A 53 22.97 -8.71 -16.49
N GLN A 54 23.36 -8.04 -17.57
CA GLN A 54 24.16 -6.82 -17.50
C GLN A 54 23.32 -5.64 -17.01
N VAL A 55 22.07 -5.52 -17.48
CA VAL A 55 21.12 -4.51 -16.99
C VAL A 55 20.84 -4.67 -15.50
N GLU A 56 20.63 -5.90 -15.02
CA GLU A 56 20.42 -6.16 -13.60
C GLU A 56 21.63 -5.73 -12.76
N ARG A 57 22.86 -6.04 -13.21
CA ARG A 57 24.08 -5.59 -12.51
C ARG A 57 24.18 -4.06 -12.45
N LEU A 58 23.88 -3.37 -13.54
CA LEU A 58 23.92 -1.90 -13.60
C LEU A 58 22.80 -1.27 -12.77
N PHE A 59 21.61 -1.87 -12.75
CA PHE A 59 20.51 -1.47 -11.88
C PHE A 59 20.93 -1.54 -10.41
N LEU A 60 21.52 -2.66 -9.97
CA LEU A 60 22.03 -2.80 -8.60
C LEU A 60 23.13 -1.77 -8.28
N SER A 61 23.99 -1.44 -9.26
CA SER A 61 24.96 -0.35 -9.10
C SER A 61 24.27 1.01 -8.90
N CYS A 62 23.24 1.32 -9.70
CA CYS A 62 22.46 2.54 -9.57
C CYS A 62 21.76 2.65 -8.20
N VAL A 63 21.20 1.53 -7.73
CA VAL A 63 20.59 1.45 -6.40
C VAL A 63 21.62 1.82 -5.31
N GLY A 64 22.81 1.23 -5.37
CA GLY A 64 23.90 1.54 -4.43
C GLY A 64 24.33 3.00 -4.48
N ASP A 65 24.55 3.53 -5.68
CA ASP A 65 25.01 4.91 -5.91
C ASP A 65 23.96 5.96 -5.48
N LEU A 66 22.67 5.64 -5.60
CA LEU A 66 21.57 6.49 -5.15
C LEU A 66 21.26 6.35 -3.64
N GLY A 67 21.91 5.41 -2.95
CA GLY A 67 21.61 5.08 -1.55
C GLY A 67 20.19 4.54 -1.36
N LEU A 68 19.64 3.87 -2.37
CA LEU A 68 18.33 3.24 -2.33
C LEU A 68 18.43 1.84 -1.73
N GLU A 69 17.35 1.38 -1.11
CA GLU A 69 17.27 0.04 -0.53
C GLU A 69 16.28 -0.81 -1.32
N LEU A 70 16.75 -1.98 -1.76
CA LEU A 70 15.88 -3.00 -2.33
C LEU A 70 15.31 -3.86 -1.21
N GLN A 71 14.00 -3.96 -1.19
CA GLN A 71 13.31 -4.89 -0.32
C GLN A 71 13.59 -6.32 -0.79
N SER A 72 13.77 -7.25 0.15
CA SER A 72 13.88 -8.69 -0.17
C SER A 72 12.56 -9.44 0.04
N GLU A 73 11.67 -8.86 0.85
CA GLU A 73 10.38 -9.45 1.20
C GLU A 73 9.29 -8.88 0.30
N TRP A 74 8.57 -9.78 -0.41
CA TRP A 74 7.53 -9.40 -1.35
C TRP A 74 6.45 -8.49 -0.72
N TYR A 75 6.00 -8.81 0.49
CA TYR A 75 4.97 -8.04 1.17
C TYR A 75 5.43 -6.62 1.53
N VAL A 76 6.69 -6.48 1.96
CA VAL A 76 7.28 -5.17 2.26
C VAL A 76 7.42 -4.34 0.97
N ALA A 77 7.86 -4.97 -0.13
CA ALA A 77 7.93 -4.33 -1.43
C ALA A 77 6.54 -3.89 -1.95
N LEU A 78 5.52 -4.72 -1.75
CA LEU A 78 4.13 -4.39 -2.09
C LEU A 78 3.62 -3.19 -1.31
N CYS A 79 3.85 -3.16 0.01
CA CYS A 79 3.49 -2.03 0.87
C CYS A 79 4.19 -0.74 0.44
N ALA A 80 5.48 -0.81 0.09
CA ALA A 80 6.24 0.33 -0.41
C ALA A 80 5.70 0.85 -1.75
N TYR A 81 5.43 -0.04 -2.70
CA TYR A 81 4.85 0.35 -3.99
C TYR A 81 3.46 0.95 -3.84
N SER A 82 2.59 0.29 -3.08
CA SER A 82 1.24 0.79 -2.78
C SER A 82 1.30 2.17 -2.10
N SER A 83 2.22 2.37 -1.16
CA SER A 83 2.43 3.68 -0.53
C SER A 83 2.89 4.74 -1.52
N SER A 84 3.78 4.40 -2.47
CA SER A 84 4.21 5.31 -3.55
C SER A 84 3.02 5.79 -4.40
N LEU A 85 2.11 4.88 -4.76
CA LEU A 85 0.88 5.24 -5.50
C LEU A 85 0.03 6.25 -4.72
N CYS A 86 -0.15 6.02 -3.40
CA CYS A 86 -0.83 6.96 -2.52
C CYS A 86 -0.14 8.32 -2.47
N GLU A 87 1.18 8.36 -2.31
CA GLU A 87 1.95 9.61 -2.25
C GLU A 87 1.82 10.41 -3.54
N ARG A 88 1.91 9.75 -4.70
CA ARG A 88 1.73 10.38 -6.01
C ARG A 88 0.34 10.99 -6.14
N MET A 89 -0.68 10.28 -5.70
CA MET A 89 -2.05 10.80 -5.69
C MET A 89 -2.19 12.00 -4.74
N LEU A 90 -1.60 11.95 -3.53
CA LEU A 90 -1.63 13.06 -2.58
C LEU A 90 -0.86 14.30 -3.07
N ARG A 91 0.17 14.12 -3.90
CA ARG A 91 0.89 15.21 -4.58
C ARG A 91 0.19 15.74 -5.82
N GLY A 92 -0.96 15.17 -6.21
CA GLY A 92 -1.73 15.57 -7.39
C GLY A 92 -1.16 15.06 -8.71
N ILE A 93 -0.23 14.10 -8.68
CA ILE A 93 0.35 13.47 -9.88
C ILE A 93 -0.64 12.47 -10.49
N THR A 94 -1.40 11.78 -9.63
CA THR A 94 -2.42 10.78 -10.02
C THR A 94 -3.78 11.21 -9.47
N GLN A 95 -4.88 10.99 -10.22
CA GLN A 95 -6.22 11.28 -9.70
C GLN A 95 -6.65 10.25 -8.64
N PRO A 96 -7.55 10.60 -7.70
CA PRO A 96 -7.97 9.66 -6.65
C PRO A 96 -8.55 8.35 -7.18
N TRP A 97 -9.44 8.43 -8.17
CA TRP A 97 -10.05 7.23 -8.76
C TRP A 97 -9.05 6.36 -9.50
N ASP A 98 -8.08 6.95 -10.20
CA ASP A 98 -7.03 6.19 -10.86
C ASP A 98 -6.18 5.44 -9.82
N CYS A 99 -5.86 6.08 -8.68
CA CYS A 99 -5.17 5.43 -7.57
C CYS A 99 -6.01 4.28 -6.97
N LEU A 100 -7.31 4.48 -6.78
CA LEU A 100 -8.20 3.44 -6.25
C LEU A 100 -8.27 2.24 -7.22
N ILE A 101 -8.40 2.50 -8.53
CA ILE A 101 -8.43 1.45 -9.55
C ILE A 101 -7.13 0.65 -9.53
N GLU A 102 -5.98 1.32 -9.52
CA GLU A 102 -4.67 0.66 -9.47
C GLU A 102 -4.53 -0.24 -8.22
N MET A 103 -4.98 0.24 -7.05
CA MET A 103 -4.98 -0.55 -5.82
C MET A 103 -5.86 -1.80 -5.91
N LEU A 104 -7.03 -1.70 -6.56
CA LEU A 104 -7.93 -2.83 -6.75
C LEU A 104 -7.35 -3.83 -7.77
N THR A 105 -6.70 -3.34 -8.82
CA THR A 105 -5.98 -4.17 -9.79
C THR A 105 -4.84 -4.93 -9.10
N LEU A 106 -4.03 -4.27 -8.28
CA LEU A 106 -2.99 -4.94 -7.48
C LEU A 106 -3.59 -5.98 -6.52
N ALA A 107 -4.71 -5.66 -5.89
CA ALA A 107 -5.38 -6.62 -5.02
C ALA A 107 -5.80 -7.88 -5.78
N ASP A 108 -6.44 -7.73 -6.94
CA ASP A 108 -6.89 -8.86 -7.78
C ASP A 108 -5.70 -9.68 -8.31
N ASP A 109 -4.69 -8.98 -8.84
CA ASP A 109 -3.47 -9.55 -9.41
C ASP A 109 -2.66 -10.42 -8.44
N HIS A 110 -2.79 -10.16 -7.13
CA HIS A 110 -2.01 -10.79 -6.08
C HIS A 110 -2.88 -11.54 -5.04
N ASN A 111 -4.06 -11.99 -5.44
CA ASN A 111 -4.96 -12.81 -4.61
C ASN A 111 -5.38 -12.14 -3.29
N GLU A 112 -5.76 -10.87 -3.40
CA GLU A 112 -6.27 -9.99 -2.36
C GLU A 112 -5.42 -9.95 -1.07
N PRO A 113 -4.17 -9.45 -1.13
CA PRO A 113 -3.34 -9.26 0.06
C PRO A 113 -4.10 -8.47 1.12
N TYR A 114 -4.04 -8.90 2.37
CA TYR A 114 -4.88 -8.33 3.43
C TYR A 114 -4.74 -6.81 3.54
N ILE A 115 -3.53 -6.25 3.42
CA ILE A 115 -3.31 -4.79 3.44
C ILE A 115 -4.20 -4.03 2.44
N HIS A 116 -4.49 -4.62 1.27
CA HIS A 116 -5.33 -4.00 0.25
C HIS A 116 -6.83 -4.14 0.51
N TRP A 117 -7.26 -4.90 1.52
CA TRP A 117 -8.66 -4.98 1.90
C TRP A 117 -9.21 -3.61 2.30
N ILE A 118 -8.37 -2.71 2.81
CA ILE A 118 -8.72 -1.30 3.04
C ILE A 118 -9.31 -0.65 1.79
N TRP A 119 -8.75 -0.93 0.61
CA TRP A 119 -9.19 -0.39 -0.68
C TRP A 119 -10.42 -1.12 -1.23
N ILE A 120 -10.50 -2.44 -1.03
CA ILE A 120 -11.69 -3.23 -1.37
C ILE A 120 -12.91 -2.78 -0.56
N ASP A 121 -12.71 -2.49 0.73
CA ASP A 121 -13.75 -1.98 1.61
C ASP A 121 -14.19 -0.58 1.21
N LEU A 122 -13.22 0.30 0.93
CA LEU A 122 -13.52 1.65 0.46
C LEU A 122 -14.29 1.63 -0.86
N SER A 123 -13.89 0.81 -1.82
CA SER A 123 -14.56 0.75 -3.13
C SER A 123 -16.02 0.32 -2.99
N ARG A 124 -16.28 -0.68 -2.14
CA ARG A 124 -17.64 -1.12 -1.77
C ARG A 124 -18.41 -0.01 -1.04
N ASP A 125 -17.77 0.70 -0.11
CA ASP A 125 -18.38 1.79 0.65
C ASP A 125 -18.72 3.01 -0.21
N LEU A 126 -18.06 3.17 -1.36
CA LEU A 126 -18.35 4.22 -2.33
C LEU A 126 -19.45 3.82 -3.34
N GLU A 127 -19.85 2.55 -3.40
CA GLU A 127 -20.94 2.13 -4.29
C GLU A 127 -22.28 2.77 -3.91
N PRO A 128 -23.15 3.10 -4.88
CA PRO A 128 -24.49 3.59 -4.61
C PRO A 128 -25.26 2.68 -3.64
N ILE A 129 -26.01 3.29 -2.70
CA ILE A 129 -26.71 2.56 -1.64
C ILE A 129 -27.65 1.49 -2.20
N GLU A 130 -28.25 1.75 -3.37
CA GLU A 130 -29.19 0.86 -4.04
C GLU A 130 -28.53 -0.44 -4.54
N ARG A 131 -27.19 -0.47 -4.66
CA ARG A 131 -26.43 -1.67 -5.05
C ARG A 131 -25.95 -2.48 -3.85
N ARG A 132 -26.11 -1.95 -2.63
CA ARG A 132 -25.66 -2.61 -1.40
C ARG A 132 -26.65 -3.68 -0.98
N ARG A 133 -26.12 -4.82 -0.50
CA ARG A 133 -26.94 -5.90 0.07
C ARG A 133 -27.54 -5.46 1.42
N SER A 134 -28.61 -6.11 1.85
CA SER A 134 -29.29 -5.79 3.11
C SER A 134 -28.44 -6.04 4.36
N ASP A 135 -27.41 -6.87 4.26
CA ASP A 135 -26.43 -7.23 5.30
C ASP A 135 -25.10 -6.48 5.14
N TYR A 136 -25.08 -5.40 4.35
CA TYR A 136 -23.88 -4.61 4.08
C TYR A 136 -23.31 -3.96 5.35
N ILE A 137 -22.00 -4.13 5.55
CA ILE A 137 -21.25 -3.50 6.65
C ILE A 137 -20.45 -2.35 6.05
N CYS A 138 -20.66 -1.14 6.59
CA CYS A 138 -19.96 0.06 6.17
C CYS A 138 -18.70 0.26 7.02
N PHE A 139 -17.51 0.03 6.46
CA PHE A 139 -16.23 0.09 7.21
C PHE A 139 -15.68 1.51 7.31
N ASN A 140 -16.06 2.37 6.38
CA ASN A 140 -15.64 3.76 6.31
C ASN A 140 -16.80 4.72 6.64
N GLY A 141 -17.75 4.29 7.48
CA GLY A 141 -18.99 5.02 7.79
C GLY A 141 -18.79 6.35 8.52
N THR A 142 -17.59 6.61 9.06
CA THR A 142 -17.20 7.90 9.65
C THR A 142 -16.75 8.94 8.62
N LEU A 143 -16.57 8.54 7.35
CA LEU A 143 -16.26 9.45 6.24
C LEU A 143 -17.53 10.02 5.59
N ASP A 144 -17.42 11.21 4.99
CA ASP A 144 -18.47 11.76 4.12
C ASP A 144 -18.41 11.09 2.73
N LEU A 145 -19.00 9.90 2.60
CA LEU A 145 -18.98 9.07 1.38
C LEU A 145 -19.57 9.76 0.13
N LYS A 146 -20.23 10.92 0.27
CA LYS A 146 -20.67 11.74 -0.87
C LYS A 146 -19.51 12.49 -1.54
N LYS A 147 -18.39 12.66 -0.84
CA LYS A 147 -17.15 13.27 -1.33
C LYS A 147 -16.11 12.19 -1.57
N SER A 148 -16.39 11.34 -2.56
CA SER A 148 -15.57 10.15 -2.87
C SER A 148 -14.07 10.45 -2.99
N ASP A 149 -13.72 11.50 -3.72
CA ASP A 149 -12.35 11.96 -3.90
C ASP A 149 -11.65 12.29 -2.57
N ASP A 150 -12.35 12.93 -1.63
CA ASP A 150 -11.82 13.24 -0.30
C ASP A 150 -11.67 11.98 0.54
N CYS A 151 -12.64 11.06 0.46
CA CYS A 151 -12.55 9.76 1.14
C CYS A 151 -11.33 8.96 0.69
N ILE A 152 -11.08 8.88 -0.62
CA ILE A 152 -9.91 8.18 -1.17
C ILE A 152 -8.62 8.80 -0.63
N ARG A 153 -8.52 10.14 -0.59
CA ARG A 153 -7.35 10.82 -0.04
C ARG A 153 -7.14 10.56 1.45
N MET A 154 -8.21 10.57 2.24
CA MET A 154 -8.13 10.27 3.68
C MET A 154 -7.69 8.83 3.93
N VAL A 155 -8.24 7.87 3.17
CA VAL A 155 -7.82 6.47 3.25
C VAL A 155 -6.36 6.29 2.82
N ALA A 156 -5.91 6.99 1.78
CA ALA A 156 -4.50 6.94 1.35
C ALA A 156 -3.53 7.43 2.41
N GLN A 157 -3.84 8.53 3.10
CA GLN A 157 -3.01 9.05 4.19
C GLN A 157 -2.89 8.03 5.33
N GLN A 158 -4.01 7.43 5.70
CA GLN A 158 -4.05 6.40 6.73
C GLN A 158 -3.29 5.14 6.29
N PHE A 159 -3.45 4.72 5.03
CA PHE A 159 -2.78 3.55 4.44
C PHE A 159 -1.25 3.69 4.49
N ILE A 160 -0.71 4.84 4.04
CA ILE A 160 0.74 5.12 4.12
C ILE A 160 1.23 4.97 5.56
N ALA A 161 0.52 5.57 6.51
CA ALA A 161 0.91 5.48 7.92
C ALA A 161 0.90 4.03 8.42
N LEU A 162 -0.13 3.24 8.08
CA LEU A 162 -0.23 1.82 8.47
C LEU A 162 0.92 0.98 7.88
N CYS A 163 1.34 1.24 6.64
CA CYS A 163 2.47 0.54 6.02
C CYS A 163 3.82 0.79 6.72
N THR A 164 3.95 1.86 7.52
CA THR A 164 5.18 2.14 8.29
C THR A 164 5.18 1.53 9.69
N LEU A 165 4.05 0.99 10.14
CA LEU A 165 3.92 0.39 11.47
C LEU A 165 4.28 -1.10 11.43
N PRO A 166 4.87 -1.67 12.51
CA PRO A 166 5.15 -3.10 12.62
C PRO A 166 3.85 -3.87 12.91
N LEU A 167 2.97 -3.96 11.91
CA LEU A 167 1.68 -4.64 11.97
C LEU A 167 1.78 -6.08 11.43
N SER A 168 0.91 -6.95 11.92
CA SER A 168 0.69 -8.27 11.32
C SER A 168 0.17 -8.11 9.89
N GLU A 169 0.54 -9.00 8.97
CA GLU A 169 -0.03 -8.99 7.61
C GLU A 169 -1.56 -9.08 7.64
N LYS A 170 -2.11 -9.76 8.65
CA LYS A 170 -3.55 -9.91 8.87
C LYS A 170 -4.17 -8.74 9.63
N PHE A 171 -3.51 -7.60 9.77
CA PHE A 171 -4.02 -6.50 10.61
C PHE A 171 -5.44 -6.02 10.29
N PRO A 172 -5.99 -6.08 9.05
CA PRO A 172 -7.39 -5.71 8.84
C PRO A 172 -8.38 -6.66 9.54
N TRP A 173 -7.91 -7.82 10.01
CA TRP A 173 -8.66 -8.77 10.82
C TRP A 173 -8.34 -8.67 12.32
N VAL A 174 -7.39 -7.82 12.69
CA VAL A 174 -6.98 -7.69 14.07
C VAL A 174 -8.04 -6.95 14.86
N TRP A 175 -8.34 -7.50 16.03
CA TRP A 175 -9.09 -6.82 17.07
C TRP A 175 -8.12 -6.29 18.13
N LEU A 176 -8.24 -5.02 18.50
CA LEU A 176 -7.41 -4.40 19.52
C LEU A 176 -8.24 -3.98 20.73
N CYS A 177 -7.81 -4.38 21.92
CA CYS A 177 -8.39 -3.91 23.18
C CYS A 177 -7.96 -2.48 23.47
N GLN A 178 -8.90 -1.57 23.58
CA GLN A 178 -8.63 -0.15 23.84
C GLN A 178 -8.10 0.12 25.25
N GLU A 179 -8.37 -0.78 26.21
CA GLU A 179 -7.97 -0.64 27.62
C GLU A 179 -6.57 -1.20 27.92
N CYS A 180 -6.26 -2.40 27.42
CA CYS A 180 -5.02 -3.10 27.77
C CYS A 180 -4.11 -3.42 26.58
N GLY A 181 -4.50 -3.04 25.36
CA GLY A 181 -3.73 -3.28 24.14
C GLY A 181 -3.63 -4.74 23.71
N ALA A 182 -4.42 -5.65 24.30
CA ALA A 182 -4.48 -7.04 23.86
C ALA A 182 -4.96 -7.16 22.41
N VAL A 183 -4.32 -8.04 21.64
CA VAL A 183 -4.64 -8.33 20.24
C VAL A 183 -5.45 -9.63 20.18
N GLY A 184 -6.53 -9.63 19.40
CA GLY A 184 -7.30 -10.82 19.04
C GLY A 184 -7.29 -11.03 17.53
N GLU A 185 -7.22 -12.28 17.09
CA GLU A 185 -7.17 -12.67 15.66
C GLU A 185 -8.49 -13.32 15.21
N GLU A 186 -9.62 -12.82 15.70
CA GLU A 186 -10.92 -13.33 15.26
C GLU A 186 -11.22 -12.88 13.83
N SER A 187 -11.43 -13.84 12.93
CA SER A 187 -11.79 -13.61 11.54
C SER A 187 -13.26 -13.22 11.37
N THR A 188 -13.74 -12.24 12.15
CA THR A 188 -15.13 -11.79 12.16
C THR A 188 -15.25 -10.45 11.45
N PHE A 189 -16.18 -10.37 10.51
CA PHE A 189 -16.44 -9.19 9.68
C PHE A 189 -17.36 -8.16 10.36
N THR A 190 -17.85 -8.44 11.57
CA THR A 190 -18.83 -7.60 12.24
C THR A 190 -18.16 -6.57 13.14
N GLU A 191 -18.73 -5.36 13.21
CA GLU A 191 -18.45 -4.43 14.31
C GLU A 191 -18.92 -5.04 15.65
N ALA A 192 -20.00 -5.83 15.58
CA ALA A 192 -20.71 -6.39 16.72
C ALA A 192 -20.47 -7.90 16.86
N LYS A 193 -19.61 -8.25 17.80
CA LYS A 193 -20.06 -8.82 19.08
C LYS A 193 -19.42 -7.96 20.16
N ALA A 194 -20.10 -7.79 21.29
CA ALA A 194 -19.50 -7.27 22.50
C ALA A 194 -18.30 -8.16 22.90
N CYS A 195 -17.13 -7.94 22.29
CA CYS A 195 -16.00 -8.81 22.51
C CYS A 195 -15.36 -8.41 23.83
N LEU A 196 -15.62 -9.23 24.82
CA LEU A 196 -14.89 -9.26 26.07
C LEU A 196 -13.41 -9.38 25.73
N CYS A 197 -12.59 -8.47 26.24
CA CYS A 197 -11.16 -8.70 26.18
C CYS A 197 -10.83 -9.90 27.08
N THR A 198 -10.41 -11.02 26.50
CA THR A 198 -10.07 -12.24 27.25
C THR A 198 -8.91 -12.03 28.23
N LYS A 199 -8.11 -10.97 28.04
CA LYS A 199 -6.97 -10.62 28.89
C LYS A 199 -7.35 -9.77 30.11
N CYS A 200 -8.13 -8.70 29.93
CA CYS A 200 -8.46 -7.77 31.01
C CYS A 200 -9.91 -7.87 31.51
N GLY A 201 -10.76 -8.66 30.84
CA GLY A 201 -12.16 -8.85 31.21
C GLY A 201 -13.06 -7.64 30.92
N THR A 202 -12.54 -6.57 30.28
CA THR A 202 -13.37 -5.42 29.93
C THR A 202 -14.31 -5.78 28.78
N THR A 203 -15.59 -5.50 28.97
CA THR A 203 -16.63 -5.67 27.96
C THR A 203 -16.55 -4.54 26.92
N PHE A 204 -16.83 -4.85 25.65
CA PHE A 204 -16.85 -3.87 24.55
C PHE A 204 -15.52 -3.13 24.27
N ALA A 205 -14.40 -3.63 24.82
CA ALA A 205 -13.10 -2.98 24.66
C ALA A 205 -12.39 -3.36 23.35
N MET A 206 -12.73 -4.49 22.74
CA MET A 206 -12.12 -4.95 21.49
C MET A 206 -12.71 -4.20 20.30
N LYS A 207 -11.85 -3.57 19.49
CA LYS A 207 -12.22 -2.83 18.28
C LYS A 207 -11.62 -3.52 17.06
N ASN A 208 -12.42 -3.73 16.02
CA ASN A 208 -11.95 -4.30 14.77
C ASN A 208 -11.18 -3.24 13.96
N MET A 209 -9.93 -3.53 13.62
CA MET A 209 -9.02 -2.62 12.90
C MET A 209 -9.36 -2.47 11.41
N ARG A 210 -10.42 -3.10 10.90
CA ARG A 210 -10.91 -2.84 9.53
C ARG A 210 -11.60 -1.49 9.39
N PHE A 211 -12.21 -0.99 10.47
CA PHE A 211 -12.98 0.26 10.46
C PHE A 211 -12.07 1.49 10.43
N PHE A 212 -12.45 2.48 9.63
CA PHE A 212 -11.65 3.68 9.38
C PHE A 212 -11.23 4.40 10.67
N GLU A 213 -12.17 4.64 11.59
CA GLU A 213 -11.91 5.37 12.82
C GLU A 213 -10.97 4.64 13.77
N HIS A 214 -11.00 3.31 13.79
CA HIS A 214 -10.11 2.51 14.65
C HIS A 214 -8.69 2.47 14.09
N ARG A 215 -8.54 2.38 12.77
CA ARG A 215 -7.24 2.52 12.09
C ARG A 215 -6.62 3.89 12.38
N ASP A 216 -7.44 4.94 12.32
CA ASP A 216 -7.02 6.32 12.56
C ASP A 216 -6.58 6.52 14.00
N GLU A 217 -7.34 6.00 14.95
CA GLU A 217 -6.98 6.01 16.36
C GLU A 217 -5.64 5.28 16.61
N LEU A 218 -5.43 4.11 16.00
CA LEU A 218 -4.19 3.35 16.11
C LEU A 218 -2.98 4.17 15.61
N VAL A 219 -3.09 4.76 14.42
CA VAL A 219 -2.05 5.61 13.85
C VAL A 219 -1.73 6.78 14.78
N ARG A 220 -2.76 7.48 15.28
CA ARG A 220 -2.57 8.60 16.23
C ARG A 220 -1.89 8.18 17.52
N ARG A 221 -2.24 7.00 18.08
CA ARG A 221 -1.62 6.46 19.30
C ARG A 221 -0.14 6.12 19.11
N CYS A 222 0.24 5.62 17.94
CA CYS A 222 1.63 5.28 17.63
C CYS A 222 2.48 6.54 17.38
N ALA A 223 1.92 7.57 16.74
CA ALA A 223 2.62 8.82 16.46
C ALA A 223 2.88 9.69 17.70
N ALA A 224 2.16 9.46 18.80
CA ALA A 224 2.29 10.22 20.05
C ALA A 224 3.38 9.68 21.01
N LYS A 225 4.09 8.60 20.63
CA LYS A 225 5.15 7.97 21.43
C LYS A 225 6.52 8.36 20.90
#